data_AF-A0A3Q9IAL4-F1
#
_entry.id   AF-A0A3Q9IAL4-F1
#
_cell.length_a   1.000
_cell.length_b   1.000
_cell.length_c   1.000
_cell.angle_alpha   90.00
_cell.angle_beta   90.00
_cell.angle_gamma   90.00
#
_symmetry.space_group_name_H-M   'P 1'
#
loop_
_entity.id
_entity.type
_entity.pdbx_description
1 polymer ?
#
loop_
_entity_poly.entity_id
_entity_poly.type
_entity_poly.pdbx_seq_one_letter_code
_entity_poly.pdbx_strand_id
1 'polypeptide(L)'
;MDAGADCRALQEDRGKQMNNATVTIDYESFQSIKVKADKYDKAKREQLEASKKHEQFVESLCTSLEKANECETPEQKQYYIALGIRAICEHYGMDLKTEYGDLDEGEVPETKQPVKTN
;
A
#
# COMPACT_ATOMS: atom_id res chain seq x y z
N MET A 1 1.33 -13.14 -67.33
CA MET A 1 1.62 -14.34 -66.52
C MET A 1 3.11 -14.32 -66.25
N ASP A 2 3.46 -14.49 -64.98
CA ASP A 2 4.81 -14.65 -64.42
C ASP A 2 5.79 -13.49 -64.55
N ALA A 3 6.63 -13.19 -63.56
CA ALA A 3 6.72 -13.63 -62.17
C ALA A 3 7.75 -12.71 -61.48
N GLY A 4 7.66 -12.62 -60.16
CA GLY A 4 8.84 -12.42 -59.32
C GLY A 4 9.20 -10.97 -59.05
N ALA A 5 8.61 -10.45 -57.98
CA ALA A 5 9.22 -9.40 -57.17
C ALA A 5 10.64 -9.83 -56.76
N ASP A 6 11.67 -9.12 -57.20
CA ASP A 6 13.00 -9.23 -56.59
C ASP A 6 13.07 -8.26 -55.40
N CYS A 7 12.38 -8.64 -54.33
CA CYS A 7 12.56 -8.09 -52.99
C CYS A 7 13.91 -8.57 -52.44
N ARG A 8 15.03 -7.99 -52.87
CA ARG A 8 16.33 -8.27 -52.26
C ARG A 8 17.25 -7.05 -52.23
N ALA A 9 16.87 -6.09 -51.40
CA ALA A 9 17.79 -5.07 -50.86
C ALA A 9 17.33 -4.56 -49.47
N LEU A 10 16.82 -5.47 -48.64
CA LEU A 10 16.58 -5.22 -47.21
C LEU A 10 17.54 -6.08 -46.40
N GLN A 11 18.72 -5.54 -46.13
CA GLN A 11 19.74 -5.92 -45.13
C GLN A 11 21.03 -5.32 -45.68
N GLU A 12 21.45 -4.15 -45.23
CA GLU A 12 22.38 -3.96 -44.12
C GLU A 12 22.30 -2.44 -43.84
N ASP A 13 21.85 -1.96 -42.68
CA ASP A 13 22.79 -1.55 -41.64
C ASP A 13 22.03 -1.18 -40.35
N ARG A 14 21.13 -2.07 -39.89
CA ARG A 14 20.55 -2.00 -38.53
C ARG A 14 21.36 -2.83 -37.57
N GLY A 15 22.67 -2.57 -37.55
CA GLY A 15 23.60 -3.07 -36.55
C GLY A 15 24.15 -1.91 -35.74
N LYS A 16 23.28 -1.11 -35.09
CA LYS A 16 23.72 -0.19 -34.04
C LYS A 16 24.27 -1.07 -32.92
N GLN A 17 25.58 -1.34 -33.02
CA GLN A 17 26.44 -1.90 -32.00
C GLN A 17 25.93 -1.38 -30.65
N MET A 18 25.28 -2.24 -29.87
CA MET A 18 25.33 -2.09 -28.43
C MET A 18 26.80 -2.34 -28.11
N ASN A 19 27.59 -1.27 -28.17
CA ASN A 19 28.91 -1.25 -27.62
C ASN A 19 28.71 -1.64 -26.15
N ASN A 20 29.08 -2.87 -25.81
CA ASN A 20 29.33 -3.26 -24.43
C ASN A 20 30.55 -2.46 -24.00
N ALA A 21 30.35 -1.16 -23.78
CA ALA A 21 31.32 -0.28 -23.18
C ALA A 21 31.49 -0.81 -21.75
N THR A 22 32.59 -1.50 -21.51
CA THR A 22 33.07 -1.73 -20.15
C THR A 22 33.38 -0.36 -19.59
N VAL A 23 32.39 0.29 -18.98
CA VAL A 23 32.59 1.58 -18.33
C VAL A 23 33.45 1.28 -17.10
N THR A 24 34.75 1.51 -17.24
CA THR A 24 35.68 1.47 -16.11
C THR A 24 35.41 2.73 -15.29
N ILE A 25 34.44 2.61 -14.39
CA ILE A 25 34.15 3.65 -13.40
C ILE A 25 35.27 3.60 -12.37
N ASP A 26 35.82 4.75 -12.01
CA ASP A 26 36.76 4.83 -10.92
C ASP A 26 36.08 4.39 -9.61
N TYR A 27 36.90 3.95 -8.65
CA TYR A 27 36.41 3.37 -7.41
C TYR A 27 35.52 4.36 -6.62
N GLU A 28 35.83 5.66 -6.63
CA GLU A 28 35.05 6.66 -5.89
C GLU A 28 33.67 6.85 -6.51
N SER A 29 33.60 6.90 -7.85
CA SER A 29 32.34 6.92 -8.58
C SER A 29 31.51 5.66 -8.33
N PHE A 30 32.14 4.48 -8.31
CA PHE A 30 31.46 3.23 -7.96
C PHE A 30 30.91 3.26 -6.53
N GLN A 31 31.70 3.72 -5.55
CA GLN A 31 31.24 3.86 -4.16
C GLN A 31 30.08 4.86 -4.04
N SER A 32 30.13 5.98 -4.76
CA SER A 32 29.05 6.97 -4.80
C SER A 32 27.75 6.38 -5.37
N ILE A 33 27.84 5.62 -6.45
CA ILE A 33 26.69 4.91 -7.05
C ILE A 33 26.12 3.90 -6.06
N LYS A 34 26.99 3.10 -5.41
CA LYS A 34 26.57 2.13 -4.40
C LYS A 34 25.82 2.79 -3.26
N VAL A 35 26.37 3.87 -2.69
CA VAL A 35 25.71 4.63 -1.60
C VAL A 35 24.35 5.17 -2.03
N LYS A 36 24.22 5.64 -3.28
CA LYS A 36 22.91 6.07 -3.81
C LYS A 36 21.95 4.88 -3.93
N ALA A 37 22.39 3.76 -4.49
CA ALA A 37 21.58 2.55 -4.61
C ALA A 37 21.09 2.07 -3.24
N ASP A 38 21.97 1.99 -2.24
CA ASP A 38 21.62 1.60 -0.86
C ASP A 38 20.57 2.55 -0.25
N LYS A 39 20.68 3.87 -0.51
CA LYS A 39 19.69 4.87 -0.07
C LYS A 39 18.34 4.66 -0.76
N TYR A 40 18.33 4.40 -2.06
CA TYR A 40 17.09 4.13 -2.80
C TYR A 40 16.43 2.84 -2.32
N ASP A 41 17.19 1.77 -2.11
CA ASP A 41 16.66 0.50 -1.60
C ASP A 41 16.10 0.62 -0.19
N LYS A 42 16.73 1.44 0.66
CA LYS A 42 16.19 1.80 1.97
C LYS A 42 14.87 2.57 1.83
N ALA A 43 14.85 3.65 1.04
CA ALA A 43 13.66 4.47 0.84
C ALA A 43 12.49 3.66 0.26
N LYS A 44 12.76 2.76 -0.69
CA LYS A 44 11.75 1.86 -1.28
C LYS A 44 11.15 0.92 -0.24
N ARG A 45 11.96 0.36 0.66
CA ARG A 45 11.47 -0.49 1.75
C ARG A 45 10.62 0.30 2.75
N GLU A 46 11.08 1.48 3.14
CA GLU A 46 10.33 2.36 4.05
C GLU A 46 8.99 2.78 3.43
N GLN A 47 8.96 3.11 2.15
CA GLN A 47 7.74 3.42 1.41
C GLN A 47 6.78 2.23 1.36
N LEU A 48 7.29 1.01 1.08
CA LEU A 48 6.47 -0.19 1.05
C LEU A 48 5.83 -0.47 2.42
N GLU A 49 6.59 -0.35 3.50
CA GLU A 49 6.08 -0.54 4.85
C GLU A 49 5.07 0.55 5.25
N ALA A 50 5.29 1.80 4.84
CA ALA A 50 4.31 2.87 5.02
C ALA A 50 3.01 2.61 4.25
N SER A 51 3.11 2.14 3.00
CA SER A 51 1.93 1.78 2.18
C SER A 51 1.12 0.66 2.83
N LYS A 52 1.78 -0.40 3.29
CA LYS A 52 1.10 -1.51 4.00
C LYS A 52 0.37 -1.04 5.25
N LYS A 53 1.01 -0.22 6.07
CA LYS A 53 0.38 0.35 7.28
C LYS A 53 -0.83 1.21 6.93
N HIS A 54 -0.75 1.96 5.84
CA HIS A 54 -1.87 2.77 5.36
C HIS A 54 -3.03 1.89 4.84
N GLU A 55 -2.74 0.84 4.07
CA GLU A 55 -3.75 -0.13 3.62
C GLU A 55 -4.45 -0.80 4.81
N GLN A 56 -3.69 -1.26 5.81
CA GLN A 56 -4.24 -1.86 7.03
C GLN A 56 -5.14 -0.89 7.81
N PHE A 57 -4.74 0.38 7.88
CA PHE A 57 -5.56 1.43 8.50
C PHE A 57 -6.89 1.63 7.75
N VAL A 58 -6.84 1.74 6.42
CA VAL A 58 -8.05 1.89 5.59
C VAL A 58 -8.96 0.68 5.74
N GLU A 59 -8.41 -0.53 5.72
CA GLU A 59 -9.18 -1.78 5.89
C GLU A 59 -9.85 -1.83 7.27
N SER A 60 -9.15 -1.45 8.33
CA SER A 60 -9.71 -1.36 9.68
C SER A 60 -10.86 -0.36 9.77
N LEU A 61 -10.74 0.79 9.08
CA LEU A 61 -11.78 1.81 9.05
C LEU A 61 -13.01 1.33 8.28
N CYS A 62 -12.81 0.73 7.11
CA CYS A 62 -13.89 0.13 6.33
C CYS A 62 -14.62 -0.94 7.13
N THR A 63 -13.88 -1.84 7.79
CA THR A 63 -14.46 -2.90 8.63
C THR A 63 -15.30 -2.31 9.76
N SER A 64 -14.85 -1.21 10.38
CA SER A 64 -15.60 -0.54 11.44
C SER A 64 -16.90 0.06 10.92
N LEU A 65 -16.86 0.70 9.74
CA LEU A 65 -18.05 1.27 9.10
C LEU A 65 -19.05 0.21 8.62
N GLU A 66 -18.56 -0.90 8.07
CA GLU A 66 -19.39 -2.04 7.65
C GLU A 66 -20.10 -2.63 8.86
N LYS A 67 -19.38 -2.94 9.94
CA LYS A 67 -19.98 -3.45 11.18
C LYS A 67 -20.96 -2.48 11.82
N ALA A 68 -20.69 -1.18 11.78
CA ALA A 68 -21.66 -0.17 12.20
C ALA A 68 -22.94 -0.24 11.35
N ASN A 69 -22.82 -0.38 10.03
CA ASN A 69 -24.00 -0.49 9.17
C ASN A 69 -24.80 -1.79 9.40
N GLU A 70 -24.13 -2.88 9.77
CA GLU A 70 -24.77 -4.16 10.10
C GLU A 70 -25.50 -4.16 11.45
N CYS A 71 -25.19 -3.21 12.34
CA CYS A 71 -25.83 -3.13 13.65
C CYS A 71 -27.28 -2.64 13.54
N GLU A 72 -28.15 -3.24 14.36
CA GLU A 72 -29.57 -2.85 14.43
C GLU A 72 -29.80 -1.73 15.44
N THR A 73 -29.01 -1.69 16.53
CA THR A 73 -29.17 -0.74 17.64
C THR A 73 -28.22 0.46 17.51
N PRO A 74 -28.68 1.69 17.84
CA PRO A 74 -27.82 2.89 17.84
C PRO A 74 -26.56 2.76 18.70
N GLU A 75 -26.67 2.08 19.85
CA GLU A 75 -25.60 1.92 20.83
C GLU A 75 -24.46 1.05 20.28
N GLN A 76 -24.79 -0.01 19.55
CA GLN A 76 -23.80 -0.87 18.88
C GLN A 76 -23.18 -0.18 17.65
N LYS A 77 -23.94 0.65 16.94
CA LYS A 77 -23.40 1.49 15.86
C LYS A 77 -22.35 2.44 16.40
N GLN A 78 -22.66 3.08 17.52
CA GLN A 78 -21.79 4.02 18.18
C GLN A 78 -20.49 3.37 18.64
N TYR A 79 -20.53 2.13 19.12
CA TYR A 79 -19.33 1.35 19.43
C TYR A 79 -18.38 1.20 18.24
N TYR A 80 -18.90 0.76 17.10
CA TYR A 80 -18.06 0.61 15.90
C TYR A 80 -17.58 1.94 15.33
N ILE A 81 -18.37 3.01 15.45
CA ILE A 81 -17.94 4.36 15.09
C ILE A 81 -16.81 4.83 16.03
N ALA A 82 -16.92 4.59 17.33
CA ALA A 82 -15.89 4.94 18.31
C ALA A 82 -14.58 4.16 18.05
N LEU A 83 -14.67 2.88 17.67
CA LEU A 83 -13.50 2.11 17.21
C LEU A 83 -12.84 2.71 15.96
N GLY A 84 -13.64 3.17 15.00
CA GLY A 84 -13.12 3.88 13.82
C GLY A 84 -12.40 5.18 14.19
N ILE A 85 -12.98 5.98 15.09
CA ILE A 85 -12.37 7.24 15.56
C ILE A 85 -11.05 6.98 16.30
N ARG A 86 -11.00 5.92 17.13
CA ARG A 86 -9.75 5.48 17.79
C ARG A 86 -8.67 5.11 16.78
N ALA A 87 -9.02 4.30 15.78
CA ALA A 87 -8.09 3.91 14.73
C ALA A 87 -7.52 5.13 13.96
N ILE A 88 -8.35 6.15 13.71
CA ILE A 88 -7.92 7.42 13.11
C ILE A 88 -6.94 8.15 14.04
N CYS A 89 -7.28 8.28 15.32
CA CYS A 89 -6.42 8.97 16.29
C CYS A 89 -5.06 8.26 16.42
N GLU A 90 -5.05 6.94 16.52
CA GLU A 90 -3.82 6.14 16.59
C GLU A 90 -2.97 6.28 15.31
N HIS A 91 -3.59 6.26 14.13
CA HIS A 91 -2.87 6.36 12.86
C HIS A 91 -2.16 7.71 12.66
N TYR A 92 -2.81 8.80 13.07
CA TYR A 92 -2.26 10.15 12.95
C TYR A 92 -1.53 10.64 14.21
N GLY A 93 -1.46 9.83 15.26
CA GLY A 93 -0.82 10.20 16.53
C GLY A 93 -1.57 11.33 17.26
N MET A 94 -2.88 11.39 17.10
CA MET A 94 -3.75 12.36 17.76
C MET A 94 -4.21 11.83 19.12
N ASP A 95 -4.34 12.71 20.09
CA ASP A 95 -4.86 12.34 21.41
C ASP A 95 -6.40 12.36 21.38
N LEU A 96 -7.00 11.18 21.55
CA LEU A 96 -8.46 10.99 21.48
C LEU A 96 -9.20 11.91 22.45
N LYS A 97 -8.67 12.09 23.66
CA LYS A 97 -9.32 12.90 24.71
C LYS A 97 -9.24 14.40 24.41
N THR A 98 -8.16 14.83 23.78
CA THR A 98 -7.95 16.22 23.37
C THR A 98 -8.86 16.59 22.21
N GLU A 99 -9.00 15.70 21.21
CA GLU A 99 -9.77 15.98 20.00
C GLU A 99 -11.28 15.71 20.17
N TYR A 100 -11.66 14.68 20.94
CA TYR A 100 -13.04 14.20 21.05
C TYR A 100 -13.61 14.20 22.47
N GLY A 101 -12.84 14.59 23.49
CA GLY A 101 -13.31 14.66 24.87
C GLY A 101 -13.66 13.28 25.45
N ASP A 102 -14.77 13.22 26.19
CA ASP A 102 -15.33 11.97 26.70
C ASP A 102 -16.24 11.35 25.62
N LEU A 103 -15.61 10.82 24.57
CA LEU A 103 -16.31 10.12 23.49
C LEU A 103 -17.12 8.96 24.08
N ASP A 104 -18.44 8.97 23.88
CA ASP A 104 -19.30 7.88 24.28
C ASP A 104 -19.10 6.68 23.33
N GLU A 105 -18.62 5.60 23.91
CA GLU A 105 -18.22 4.37 23.23
C GLU A 105 -19.39 3.42 22.93
N GLY A 106 -20.61 3.76 23.34
CA GLY A 106 -21.78 2.91 23.15
C GLY A 106 -21.65 1.56 23.83
N GLU A 107 -22.36 0.55 23.31
CA GLU A 107 -22.38 -0.80 23.87
C GLU A 107 -21.71 -1.80 22.93
N VAL A 108 -20.84 -2.63 23.50
CA VAL A 108 -20.23 -3.75 22.77
C VAL A 108 -21.34 -4.71 22.33
N PRO A 109 -21.45 -5.03 21.03
CA PRO A 109 -22.44 -6.00 20.58
C PRO A 109 -22.18 -7.35 21.24
N GLU A 110 -23.18 -7.90 21.93
CA GLU A 110 -23.10 -9.28 22.41
C GLU A 110 -22.88 -10.19 21.21
N THR A 111 -21.73 -10.86 21.15
CA THR A 111 -21.48 -11.88 20.14
C THR A 111 -22.62 -12.89 20.22
N LYS A 112 -23.45 -12.97 19.18
CA LYS A 112 -24.39 -14.09 19.00
C LYS A 112 -23.53 -15.36 19.00
N GLN A 113 -23.36 -15.98 20.17
CA GLN A 113 -22.75 -17.29 20.29
C GLN A 113 -23.56 -18.23 19.39
N PRO A 114 -22.93 -19.14 18.63
CA PRO A 114 -23.68 -20.08 17.83
C PRO A 114 -24.62 -20.86 18.76
N VAL A 115 -25.92 -20.70 18.53
CA VAL A 115 -26.98 -21.41 19.24
C VAL A 115 -26.64 -22.90 19.16
N LYS A 116 -26.25 -23.50 20.30
CA LYS A 116 -26.21 -24.95 20.43
C LYS A 116 -27.65 -25.44 20.42
N THR A 117 -28.15 -25.82 19.26
CA THR A 117 -29.38 -26.59 19.14
C THR A 117 -29.09 -27.98 19.71
N ASN A 118 -29.76 -28.31 20.83
CA ASN A 118 -29.85 -29.68 21.36
C ASN A 118 -30.75 -30.54 20.47
#